data_AF-A0A9D2D620-F1
#
_entry.id   AF-A0A9D2D620-F1
#
_cell.length_a   1.000
_cell.length_b   1.000
_cell.length_c   1.000
_cell.angle_alpha   90.00
_cell.angle_beta   90.00
_cell.angle_gamma   90.00
#
_symmetry.space_group_name_H-M   'P 1'
#
loop_
_entity.id
_entity.type
_entity.pdbx_description
1 polymer ?
#
loop_
_entity_poly.entity_id
_entity_poly.type
_entity_poly.pdbx_seq_one_letter_code
_entity_poly.pdbx_strand_id
1 'polypeptide(L)'
;MNEPVTSAAELQEIMNGEGGSVVLNADLDRFVTLNNDVEVTVDLNGKRVEYLADTAGNGAFYVIQGTLNLTGDGVVNGLGNNDWSMAVWSSGGTINISGGYYTNVGAYSEEDGEHFDLIYASNNGTINISGGTFRCETPKWTLNLHDPAGQAGTAKIVVTGGTFFEFDPSNADTERGEETTNFVAAGYKVVSYTDEEGTWYTVVPEE
;
A
#
# COMPACT_ATOMS: atom_id res chain seq x y z
N MET A 1 3.19 8.23 -24.53
CA MET A 1 1.91 8.55 -23.87
C MET A 1 1.47 7.28 -23.19
N ASN A 2 1.03 7.37 -21.94
CA ASN A 2 0.55 6.20 -21.19
C ASN A 2 -0.71 5.67 -21.86
N GLU A 3 -0.88 4.35 -21.87
CA GLU A 3 -2.07 3.69 -22.40
C GLU A 3 -3.27 3.94 -21.46
N PRO A 4 -4.39 4.50 -21.95
CA PRO A 4 -5.55 4.73 -21.10
C PRO A 4 -6.25 3.40 -20.79
N VAL A 5 -6.51 3.15 -19.52
CA VAL A 5 -7.23 1.97 -19.03
C VAL A 5 -8.57 2.38 -18.44
N THR A 6 -9.63 1.67 -18.80
CA THR A 6 -11.01 1.97 -18.40
C THR A 6 -11.66 0.85 -17.59
N SER A 7 -10.96 -0.26 -17.36
CA SER A 7 -11.46 -1.35 -16.51
C SER A 7 -10.33 -2.13 -15.84
N ALA A 8 -10.66 -2.84 -14.76
CA ALA A 8 -9.71 -3.72 -14.07
C ALA A 8 -9.26 -4.88 -14.97
N ALA A 9 -10.11 -5.33 -15.90
CA ALA A 9 -9.77 -6.39 -16.85
C ALA A 9 -8.67 -5.95 -17.83
N GLU A 10 -8.78 -4.72 -18.38
CA GLU A 10 -7.74 -4.14 -19.24
C GLU A 10 -6.42 -4.00 -18.48
N LEU A 11 -6.45 -3.49 -17.24
CA LEU A 11 -5.25 -3.42 -16.40
C LEU A 11 -4.63 -4.81 -16.16
N GLN A 12 -5.48 -5.81 -15.90
CA GLN A 12 -5.04 -7.18 -15.66
C GLN A 12 -4.42 -7.81 -16.92
N GLU A 13 -4.92 -7.50 -18.12
CA GLU A 13 -4.32 -7.94 -19.39
C GLU A 13 -2.89 -7.39 -19.56
N ILE A 14 -2.68 -6.11 -19.22
CA ILE A 14 -1.35 -5.48 -19.26
C ILE A 14 -0.40 -6.14 -18.25
N MET A 15 -0.86 -6.40 -17.03
CA MET A 15 -0.09 -7.11 -15.99
C MET A 15 0.24 -8.56 -16.38
N ASN A 16 -0.62 -9.19 -17.18
CA ASN A 16 -0.40 -10.54 -17.73
C ASN A 16 0.45 -10.55 -19.01
N GLY A 17 0.72 -9.38 -19.60
CA GLY A 17 1.49 -9.21 -20.82
C GLY A 17 2.95 -8.85 -20.57
N GLU A 18 3.46 -7.92 -21.38
CA GLU A 18 4.86 -7.44 -21.33
C GLU A 18 5.06 -6.28 -20.32
N GLY A 19 4.02 -5.89 -19.59
CA GLY A 19 4.01 -4.71 -18.72
C GLY A 19 3.86 -3.40 -19.50
N GLY A 20 4.28 -2.28 -18.90
CA GLY A 20 4.18 -0.96 -19.52
C GLY A 20 3.68 0.14 -18.60
N SER A 21 3.39 1.32 -19.16
CA SER A 21 2.88 2.48 -18.42
C SER A 21 1.46 2.83 -18.86
N VAL A 22 0.55 2.89 -17.89
CA VAL A 22 -0.87 3.12 -18.09
C VAL A 22 -1.37 4.29 -17.27
N VAL A 23 -2.50 4.86 -17.69
CA VAL A 23 -3.21 5.90 -16.95
C VAL A 23 -4.65 5.47 -16.73
N LEU A 24 -5.14 5.55 -15.49
CA LEU A 24 -6.52 5.23 -15.19
C LEU A 24 -7.45 6.30 -15.76
N ASN A 25 -8.40 5.88 -16.59
CA ASN A 25 -9.39 6.75 -17.21
C ASN A 25 -10.82 6.45 -16.70
N ALA A 26 -10.96 5.46 -15.82
CA ALA A 26 -12.17 5.15 -15.08
C ALA A 26 -11.79 4.62 -13.68
N ASP A 27 -12.78 4.62 -12.77
CA ASP A 27 -12.64 3.93 -11.50
C ASP A 27 -12.66 2.41 -11.73
N LEU A 28 -11.88 1.69 -10.94
CA LEU A 28 -11.75 0.24 -10.99
C LEU A 28 -12.46 -0.37 -9.78
N ASP A 29 -13.32 -1.34 -10.04
CA ASP A 29 -14.21 -1.95 -9.05
C ASP A 29 -13.77 -3.36 -8.64
N ARG A 30 -12.50 -3.74 -8.89
CA ARG A 30 -11.92 -5.06 -8.57
C ARG A 30 -10.43 -4.93 -8.29
N PHE A 31 -9.89 -5.89 -7.51
CA PHE A 31 -8.45 -6.01 -7.34
C PHE A 31 -7.76 -6.54 -8.59
N VAL A 32 -6.47 -6.22 -8.73
CA VAL A 32 -5.60 -6.68 -9.81
C VAL A 32 -4.33 -7.32 -9.26
N THR A 33 -3.82 -8.33 -9.97
CA THR A 33 -2.64 -9.11 -9.54
C THR A 33 -1.53 -9.01 -10.58
N LEU A 34 -0.31 -8.70 -10.13
CA LEU A 34 0.90 -8.83 -10.92
C LEU A 34 1.65 -10.11 -10.52
N ASN A 35 1.64 -11.10 -11.42
CA ASN A 35 2.34 -12.38 -11.24
C ASN A 35 3.31 -12.69 -12.39
N ASN A 36 3.66 -11.68 -13.19
CA ASN A 36 4.68 -11.77 -14.21
C ASN A 36 5.88 -10.93 -13.77
N ASP A 37 7.08 -11.39 -14.14
CA ASP A 37 8.31 -10.65 -13.89
C ASP A 37 8.47 -9.51 -14.91
N VAL A 38 7.59 -8.53 -14.83
CA VAL A 38 7.52 -7.34 -15.69
C VAL A 38 7.38 -6.08 -14.84
N GLU A 39 7.60 -4.92 -15.44
CA GLU A 39 7.39 -3.63 -14.81
C GLU A 39 6.10 -2.98 -15.32
N VAL A 40 5.22 -2.59 -14.40
CA VAL A 40 3.97 -1.87 -14.69
C VAL A 40 3.95 -0.56 -13.92
N THR A 41 3.70 0.54 -14.61
CA THR A 41 3.46 1.84 -13.98
C THR A 41 2.01 2.24 -14.17
N VAL A 42 1.32 2.50 -13.07
CA VAL A 42 -0.08 2.97 -13.04
C VAL A 42 -0.09 4.40 -12.54
N ASP A 43 -0.49 5.33 -13.41
CA ASP A 43 -0.92 6.67 -13.02
C ASP A 43 -2.39 6.60 -12.60
N LEU A 44 -2.64 6.83 -11.30
CA LEU A 44 -3.97 6.77 -10.69
C LEU A 44 -4.89 7.86 -11.23
N ASN A 45 -4.37 9.00 -11.72
CA ASN A 45 -5.10 10.04 -12.45
C ASN A 45 -6.46 10.47 -11.85
N GLY A 46 -6.48 10.65 -10.54
CA GLY A 46 -7.64 11.03 -9.73
C GLY A 46 -8.72 9.96 -9.63
N LYS A 47 -8.47 8.75 -10.11
CA LYS A 47 -9.42 7.63 -10.11
C LYS A 47 -9.35 6.82 -8.83
N ARG A 48 -10.40 6.05 -8.61
CA ARG A 48 -10.57 5.15 -7.48
C ARG A 48 -10.35 3.70 -7.88
N VAL A 49 -9.64 2.95 -7.06
CA VAL A 49 -9.54 1.48 -7.14
C VAL A 49 -10.11 0.94 -5.84
N GLU A 50 -11.24 0.25 -5.91
CA GLU A 50 -11.88 -0.35 -4.73
C GLU A 50 -12.57 -1.66 -5.09
N TYR A 51 -12.57 -2.64 -4.18
CA TYR A 51 -13.38 -3.85 -4.36
C TYR A 51 -14.26 -4.08 -3.14
N LEU A 52 -15.56 -3.84 -3.28
CA LEU A 52 -16.50 -3.82 -2.15
C LEU A 52 -17.09 -5.19 -1.76
N ALA A 53 -16.76 -6.25 -2.50
CA ALA A 53 -17.45 -7.53 -2.36
C ALA A 53 -16.73 -8.54 -1.45
N ASP A 54 -15.50 -8.27 -1.01
CA ASP A 54 -14.53 -9.14 -0.27
C ASP A 54 -13.30 -9.48 -1.13
N THR A 55 -12.13 -8.89 -0.80
CA THR A 55 -10.84 -9.13 -1.47
C THR A 55 -10.26 -10.52 -1.21
N ALA A 56 -10.89 -11.32 -0.35
CA ALA A 56 -10.31 -12.55 0.22
C ALA A 56 -8.90 -12.32 0.79
N GLY A 57 -8.61 -11.08 1.21
CA GLY A 57 -7.32 -10.68 1.76
C GLY A 57 -6.21 -10.44 0.76
N ASN A 58 -6.50 -10.25 -0.53
CA ASN A 58 -5.45 -10.02 -1.53
C ASN A 58 -5.07 -8.54 -1.69
N GLY A 59 -5.87 -7.64 -1.13
CA GLY A 59 -5.81 -6.20 -1.32
C GLY A 59 -6.17 -5.71 -2.73
N ALA A 60 -6.25 -4.40 -2.95
CA ALA A 60 -6.64 -3.83 -4.25
C ALA A 60 -5.56 -4.01 -5.34
N PHE A 61 -4.28 -3.95 -4.94
CA PHE A 61 -3.14 -4.35 -5.76
C PHE A 61 -2.36 -5.47 -5.07
N TYR A 62 -2.24 -6.62 -5.73
CA TYR A 62 -1.46 -7.75 -5.25
C TYR A 62 -0.26 -8.02 -6.15
N VAL A 63 0.96 -8.00 -5.61
CA VAL A 63 2.19 -8.24 -6.38
C VAL A 63 2.93 -9.46 -5.85
N ILE A 64 2.94 -10.52 -6.66
CA ILE A 64 3.64 -11.78 -6.37
C ILE A 64 5.08 -11.74 -6.89
N GLN A 65 5.29 -11.15 -8.07
CA GLN A 65 6.59 -10.93 -8.70
C GLN A 65 6.52 -9.74 -9.67
N GLY A 66 7.66 -9.29 -10.19
CA GLY A 66 7.75 -8.07 -11.01
C GLY A 66 7.77 -6.79 -10.19
N THR A 67 7.55 -5.66 -10.86
CA THR A 67 7.56 -4.32 -10.25
C THR A 67 6.30 -3.55 -10.62
N LEU A 68 5.61 -2.99 -9.62
CA LEU A 68 4.47 -2.11 -9.77
C LEU A 68 4.82 -0.71 -9.26
N ASN A 69 4.71 0.31 -10.10
CA ASN A 69 4.84 1.70 -9.71
C ASN A 69 3.45 2.36 -9.66
N LEU A 70 3.06 2.85 -8.48
CA LEU A 70 1.82 3.61 -8.26
C LEU A 70 2.16 5.11 -8.14
N THR A 71 1.57 5.89 -9.03
CA THR A 71 1.89 7.32 -9.23
C THR A 71 0.60 8.15 -9.38
N GLY A 72 0.74 9.48 -9.34
CA GLY A 72 -0.38 10.40 -9.53
C GLY A 72 -1.35 10.46 -8.35
N ASP A 73 -2.31 11.36 -8.43
CA ASP A 73 -3.40 11.45 -7.44
C ASP A 73 -4.43 10.34 -7.69
N GLY A 74 -5.19 9.97 -6.67
CA GLY A 74 -6.24 8.95 -6.77
C GLY A 74 -6.45 8.24 -5.44
N VAL A 75 -7.41 7.32 -5.39
CA VAL A 75 -7.74 6.59 -4.15
C VAL A 75 -7.60 5.09 -4.37
N VAL A 76 -6.82 4.42 -3.53
CA VAL A 76 -6.75 2.96 -3.46
C VAL A 76 -7.39 2.54 -2.15
N ASN A 77 -8.56 1.90 -2.24
CA ASN A 77 -9.37 1.55 -1.09
C ASN A 77 -9.45 0.02 -0.91
N GLY A 78 -8.84 -0.46 0.16
CA GLY A 78 -8.70 -1.86 0.52
C GLY A 78 -9.86 -2.44 1.33
N LEU A 79 -11.10 -1.99 1.14
CA LEU A 79 -12.22 -2.50 1.95
C LEU A 79 -12.43 -4.01 1.76
N GLY A 80 -12.68 -4.70 2.88
CA GLY A 80 -13.08 -6.09 2.92
C GLY A 80 -14.04 -6.35 4.10
N ASN A 81 -14.68 -7.52 4.10
CA ASN A 81 -15.44 -8.03 5.24
C ASN A 81 -14.61 -9.11 5.98
N ASN A 82 -13.31 -8.87 6.11
CA ASN A 82 -12.35 -9.77 6.73
C ASN A 82 -11.16 -8.98 7.32
N ASP A 83 -10.33 -9.67 8.09
CA ASP A 83 -9.15 -9.11 8.80
C ASP A 83 -8.04 -8.59 7.85
N TRP A 84 -8.15 -8.85 6.55
CA TRP A 84 -7.13 -8.60 5.53
C TRP A 84 -7.55 -7.50 4.54
N SER A 85 -8.09 -6.40 5.07
CA SER A 85 -8.57 -5.24 4.32
C SER A 85 -7.42 -4.35 3.80
N MET A 86 -6.57 -4.92 2.94
CA MET A 86 -5.37 -4.28 2.41
C MET A 86 -5.64 -3.41 1.18
N ALA A 87 -5.01 -2.25 1.09
CA ALA A 87 -4.96 -1.48 -0.16
C ALA A 87 -3.91 -2.08 -1.11
N VAL A 88 -2.75 -2.47 -0.58
CA VAL A 88 -1.69 -3.12 -1.37
C VAL A 88 -1.05 -4.27 -0.60
N TRP A 89 -0.66 -5.31 -1.34
CA TRP A 89 0.11 -6.42 -0.80
C TRP A 89 1.23 -6.79 -1.76
N SER A 90 2.47 -6.87 -1.25
CA SER A 90 3.57 -7.52 -1.94
C SER A 90 3.96 -8.84 -1.26
N SER A 91 3.95 -9.96 -1.98
CA SER A 91 4.37 -11.28 -1.49
C SER A 91 5.62 -11.83 -2.18
N GLY A 92 6.31 -11.00 -2.98
CA GLY A 92 7.56 -11.39 -3.63
C GLY A 92 8.10 -10.38 -4.64
N GLY A 93 7.25 -9.54 -5.22
CA GLY A 93 7.69 -8.47 -6.12
C GLY A 93 7.97 -7.15 -5.41
N THR A 94 8.09 -6.08 -6.19
CA THR A 94 8.33 -4.73 -5.69
C THR A 94 7.13 -3.83 -5.98
N ILE A 95 6.68 -3.07 -4.98
CA ILE A 95 5.70 -1.99 -5.14
C ILE A 95 6.39 -0.67 -4.81
N ASN A 96 6.35 0.30 -5.70
CA ASN A 96 6.83 1.66 -5.47
C ASN A 96 5.64 2.61 -5.44
N ILE A 97 5.44 3.29 -4.31
CA ILE A 97 4.38 4.27 -4.10
C ILE A 97 5.00 5.67 -4.10
N SER A 98 4.48 6.55 -4.95
CA SER A 98 4.95 7.94 -5.07
C SER A 98 3.82 8.97 -5.00
N GLY A 99 2.56 8.53 -5.04
CA GLY A 99 1.37 9.37 -4.97
C GLY A 99 0.13 8.56 -4.60
N GLY A 100 -1.01 9.24 -4.49
CA GLY A 100 -2.30 8.64 -4.17
C GLY A 100 -2.67 8.69 -2.69
N TYR A 101 -3.92 8.33 -2.41
CA TYR A 101 -4.50 8.19 -1.08
C TYR A 101 -4.88 6.72 -0.87
N TYR A 102 -4.28 6.09 0.14
CA TYR A 102 -4.47 4.68 0.48
C TYR A 102 -5.27 4.58 1.75
N THR A 103 -6.35 3.80 1.71
CA THR A 103 -7.22 3.65 2.88
C THR A 103 -7.91 2.30 2.91
N ASN A 104 -8.36 1.94 4.10
CA ASN A 104 -9.32 0.88 4.37
C ASN A 104 -10.33 1.33 5.44
N VAL A 105 -10.48 2.64 5.65
CA VAL A 105 -11.43 3.20 6.64
C VAL A 105 -12.84 2.73 6.31
N GLY A 106 -13.51 2.16 7.31
CA GLY A 106 -14.78 1.45 7.18
C GLY A 106 -14.64 -0.06 6.96
N ALA A 107 -13.42 -0.62 7.03
CA ALA A 107 -13.21 -2.07 7.10
C ALA A 107 -13.92 -2.65 8.33
N TYR A 108 -14.38 -3.89 8.19
CA TYR A 108 -15.12 -4.56 9.24
C TYR A 108 -14.80 -6.06 9.23
N SER A 109 -14.69 -6.63 10.42
CA SER A 109 -14.62 -8.08 10.63
C SER A 109 -15.42 -8.47 11.87
N GLU A 110 -16.11 -9.60 11.79
CA GLU A 110 -16.73 -10.24 12.96
C GLU A 110 -15.70 -11.02 13.80
N GLU A 111 -14.56 -11.39 13.22
CA GLU A 111 -13.53 -12.21 13.86
C GLU A 111 -12.52 -11.34 14.61
N ASP A 112 -11.90 -10.36 13.93
CA ASP A 112 -10.95 -9.41 14.51
C ASP A 112 -11.16 -7.98 13.97
N GLY A 113 -11.95 -7.19 14.69
CA GLY A 113 -12.22 -5.79 14.35
C GLY A 113 -11.11 -4.80 14.75
N GLU A 114 -10.01 -5.29 15.33
CA GLU A 114 -8.90 -4.46 15.85
C GLU A 114 -7.63 -4.58 14.99
N HIS A 115 -7.66 -5.43 13.96
CA HIS A 115 -6.54 -5.66 13.05
C HIS A 115 -6.98 -5.61 11.57
N PHE A 116 -6.64 -4.51 10.89
CA PHE A 116 -6.78 -4.38 9.44
C PHE A 116 -5.48 -3.87 8.82
N ASP A 117 -4.72 -4.74 8.16
CA ASP A 117 -3.50 -4.33 7.45
C ASP A 117 -3.83 -3.42 6.27
N LEU A 118 -3.18 -2.25 6.13
CA LEU A 118 -3.37 -1.37 4.97
C LEU A 118 -2.34 -1.61 3.87
N ILE A 119 -1.05 -1.53 4.23
CA ILE A 119 0.11 -1.73 3.34
C ILE A 119 0.91 -2.90 3.88
N TYR A 120 0.90 -4.03 3.17
CA TYR A 120 1.44 -5.27 3.70
C TYR A 120 2.53 -5.86 2.81
N ALA A 121 3.64 -6.29 3.41
CA ALA A 121 4.68 -7.05 2.73
C ALA A 121 4.93 -8.40 3.40
N SER A 122 5.01 -9.46 2.60
CA SER A 122 5.26 -10.83 3.08
C SER A 122 6.26 -11.56 2.18
N ASN A 123 6.74 -12.72 2.65
CA ASN A 123 7.74 -13.54 1.95
C ASN A 123 8.97 -12.72 1.51
N ASN A 124 9.15 -12.47 0.21
CA ASN A 124 10.25 -11.68 -0.36
C ASN A 124 9.79 -10.30 -0.88
N GLY A 125 8.57 -9.88 -0.51
CA GLY A 125 7.96 -8.66 -1.01
C GLY A 125 8.66 -7.40 -0.53
N THR A 126 8.83 -6.43 -1.42
CA THR A 126 9.37 -5.10 -1.11
C THR A 126 8.36 -4.03 -1.43
N ILE A 127 8.18 -3.06 -0.53
CA ILE A 127 7.38 -1.86 -0.76
C ILE A 127 8.23 -0.64 -0.45
N ASN A 128 8.36 0.27 -1.42
CA ASN A 128 9.05 1.55 -1.25
C ASN A 128 8.02 2.68 -1.29
N ILE A 129 8.03 3.54 -0.27
CA ILE A 129 7.10 4.67 -0.15
C ILE A 129 7.90 5.96 -0.20
N SER A 130 7.72 6.72 -1.28
CA SER A 130 8.36 8.02 -1.51
C SER A 130 7.36 9.19 -1.50
N GLY A 131 6.06 8.88 -1.44
CA GLY A 131 4.96 9.84 -1.43
C GLY A 131 3.63 9.13 -1.16
N GLY A 132 2.53 9.87 -1.30
CA GLY A 132 1.18 9.39 -0.99
C GLY A 132 0.72 9.73 0.42
N THR A 133 -0.56 9.49 0.68
CA THR A 133 -1.23 9.72 1.96
C THR A 133 -1.92 8.44 2.42
N PHE A 134 -1.81 8.09 3.70
CA PHE A 134 -2.22 6.80 4.24
C PHE A 134 -3.13 6.99 5.45
N ARG A 135 -4.29 6.32 5.45
CA ARG A 135 -5.22 6.33 6.58
C ARG A 135 -5.85 4.95 6.75
N CYS A 136 -5.44 4.27 7.81
CA CYS A 136 -5.92 2.95 8.18
C CYS A 136 -7.08 3.05 9.19
N GLU A 137 -8.05 2.15 9.11
CA GLU A 137 -9.10 1.97 10.13
C GLU A 137 -8.50 1.65 11.50
N THR A 138 -7.43 0.85 11.50
CA THR A 138 -6.65 0.52 12.69
C THR A 138 -5.24 1.08 12.51
N PRO A 139 -4.98 2.35 12.90
CA PRO A 139 -3.75 3.08 12.55
C PRO A 139 -2.47 2.32 12.86
N LYS A 140 -2.46 1.51 13.93
CA LYS A 140 -1.37 0.60 14.26
C LYS A 140 -0.91 -0.19 13.04
N TRP A 141 -1.82 -0.75 12.24
CA TRP A 141 -1.54 -1.65 11.13
C TRP A 141 -1.41 -0.95 9.76
N THR A 142 -1.04 0.33 9.76
CA THR A 142 -0.88 1.11 8.52
C THR A 142 0.23 0.53 7.64
N LEU A 143 1.39 0.19 8.21
CA LEU A 143 2.47 -0.54 7.55
C LEU A 143 2.75 -1.80 8.36
N ASN A 144 2.72 -2.97 7.73
CA ASN A 144 2.96 -4.24 8.43
C ASN A 144 3.78 -5.22 7.59
N LEU A 145 4.66 -5.96 8.25
CA LEU A 145 5.36 -7.09 7.65
C LEU A 145 4.77 -8.40 8.18
N HIS A 146 4.81 -9.44 7.36
CA HIS A 146 4.60 -10.79 7.88
C HIS A 146 5.71 -11.17 8.87
N ASP A 147 5.38 -11.33 10.15
CA ASP A 147 6.29 -11.64 11.27
C ASP A 147 7.52 -12.51 10.88
N PRO A 148 7.37 -13.78 10.40
CA PRO A 148 8.52 -14.60 10.01
C PRO A 148 9.41 -14.01 8.91
N ALA A 149 8.81 -13.30 7.94
CA ALA A 149 9.53 -12.72 6.81
C ALA A 149 10.21 -11.39 7.18
N GLY A 150 9.56 -10.58 8.02
CA GLY A 150 10.14 -9.36 8.60
C GLY A 150 11.34 -9.69 9.47
N GLN A 151 11.21 -10.65 10.40
CA GLN A 151 12.31 -11.10 11.26
C GLN A 151 13.48 -11.71 10.48
N ALA A 152 13.21 -12.37 9.35
CA ALA A 152 14.24 -12.89 8.45
C ALA A 152 14.85 -11.80 7.53
N GLY A 153 14.26 -10.60 7.49
CA GLY A 153 14.65 -9.50 6.61
C GLY A 153 14.38 -9.75 5.12
N THR A 154 13.50 -10.70 4.79
CA THR A 154 13.14 -11.06 3.41
C THR A 154 12.02 -10.17 2.87
N ALA A 155 11.05 -9.80 3.71
CA ALA A 155 10.05 -8.79 3.41
C ALA A 155 10.52 -7.41 3.91
N LYS A 156 10.24 -6.35 3.16
CA LYS A 156 10.71 -4.98 3.48
C LYS A 156 9.69 -3.92 3.12
N ILE A 157 9.55 -2.94 4.02
CA ILE A 157 8.93 -1.65 3.73
C ILE A 157 9.98 -0.57 3.99
N VAL A 158 10.18 0.35 3.04
CA VAL A 158 11.15 1.44 3.15
C VAL A 158 10.44 2.77 2.85
N VAL A 159 10.52 3.71 3.80
CA VAL A 159 9.83 4.99 3.70
C VAL A 159 10.84 6.13 3.56
N THR A 160 10.72 6.88 2.47
CA THR A 160 11.48 8.10 2.14
C THR A 160 10.57 9.30 1.90
N GLY A 161 9.26 9.13 2.04
CA GLY A 161 8.27 10.20 1.94
C GLY A 161 6.86 9.70 2.24
N GLY A 162 5.88 10.56 2.10
CA GLY A 162 4.48 10.26 2.38
C GLY A 162 3.99 10.79 3.72
N THR A 163 2.66 10.77 3.90
CA THR A 163 1.96 11.31 5.07
C THR A 163 0.98 10.29 5.64
N PHE A 164 1.06 10.03 6.94
CA PHE A 164 0.39 8.92 7.63
C PHE A 164 -0.49 9.46 8.76
N PHE A 165 -1.76 9.07 8.77
CA PHE A 165 -2.70 9.45 9.82
C PHE A 165 -2.56 8.53 11.03
N GLU A 166 -2.33 9.09 12.22
CA GLU A 166 -2.21 8.40 13.52
C GLU A 166 -1.17 7.26 13.56
N PHE A 167 -0.22 7.27 12.63
CA PHE A 167 0.84 6.26 12.52
C PHE A 167 2.19 6.93 12.31
N ASP A 168 3.12 6.74 13.25
CA ASP A 168 4.51 7.19 13.12
C ASP A 168 5.36 6.09 12.47
N PRO A 169 5.75 6.22 11.19
CA PRO A 169 6.54 5.18 10.51
C PRO A 169 7.95 5.03 11.06
N SER A 170 8.44 5.96 11.90
CA SER A 170 9.76 5.85 12.53
C SER A 170 9.75 5.12 13.88
N ASN A 171 8.57 4.87 14.43
CA ASN A 171 8.37 4.32 15.77
C ASN A 171 7.10 3.44 15.82
N ALA A 172 6.99 2.48 14.90
CA ALA A 172 5.82 1.62 14.76
C ALA A 172 5.85 0.46 15.77
N ASP A 173 4.71 0.12 16.37
CA ASP A 173 4.55 -1.01 17.31
C ASP A 173 3.93 -2.25 16.62
N THR A 174 4.18 -2.45 15.32
CA THR A 174 3.53 -3.49 14.51
C THR A 174 4.22 -4.84 14.57
N GLU A 175 5.54 -4.86 14.70
CA GLU A 175 6.33 -6.07 14.52
C GLU A 175 6.59 -6.77 15.85
N ARG A 176 6.39 -8.09 15.86
CA ARG A 176 6.57 -8.88 17.08
C ARG A 176 8.05 -9.01 17.46
N GLY A 177 8.40 -8.57 18.67
CA GLY A 177 9.70 -8.83 19.31
C GLY A 177 10.65 -7.64 19.36
N GLU A 178 10.28 -6.53 18.72
CA GLU A 178 10.90 -5.22 18.92
C GLU A 178 9.97 -4.36 19.81
N GLU A 179 10.52 -3.43 20.60
CA GLU A 179 9.67 -2.44 21.27
C GLU A 179 9.05 -1.49 20.25
N THR A 180 9.76 -1.21 19.15
CA THR A 180 9.35 -0.37 18.02
C THR A 180 10.16 -0.71 16.77
N THR A 181 9.54 -0.67 15.59
CA THR A 181 10.19 -0.79 14.27
C THR A 181 10.26 0.56 13.56
N ASN A 182 11.41 0.85 12.94
CA ASN A 182 11.61 2.04 12.13
C ASN A 182 11.61 1.68 10.64
N PHE A 183 10.57 2.11 9.92
CA PHE A 183 10.47 1.96 8.47
C PHE A 183 11.12 3.11 7.68
N VAL A 184 11.50 4.20 8.36
CA VAL A 184 12.08 5.39 7.74
C VAL A 184 13.54 5.13 7.38
N ALA A 185 13.88 5.37 6.12
CA ALA A 185 15.23 5.20 5.63
C ALA A 185 16.20 6.21 6.25
N ALA A 186 17.48 5.84 6.34
CA ALA A 186 18.53 6.77 6.76
C ALA A 186 18.57 8.02 5.87
N GLY A 187 18.81 9.19 6.48
CA GLY A 187 18.76 10.48 5.78
C GLY A 187 17.35 11.07 5.68
N TYR A 188 16.36 10.48 6.35
CA TYR A 188 14.98 10.97 6.45
C TYR A 188 14.51 10.98 7.91
N LYS A 189 13.57 11.87 8.21
CA LYS A 189 12.98 12.07 9.54
C LYS A 189 11.47 12.23 9.44
N VAL A 190 10.78 12.05 10.56
CA VAL A 190 9.35 12.31 10.71
C VAL A 190 9.14 13.71 11.29
N VAL A 191 8.24 14.47 10.67
CA VAL A 191 7.65 15.69 11.25
C VAL A 191 6.15 15.46 11.44
N SER A 192 5.55 16.05 12.46
CA SER A 192 4.13 15.88 12.73
C SER A 192 3.38 17.19 12.92
N TYR A 193 2.09 17.14 12.62
CA TYR A 193 1.13 18.18 12.97
C TYR A 193 -0.19 17.53 13.39
N THR A 194 -0.99 18.24 14.18
CA THR A 194 -2.31 17.77 14.63
C THR A 194 -3.37 18.75 14.15
N ASP A 195 -4.43 18.24 13.56
CA ASP A 195 -5.63 18.99 13.18
C ASP A 195 -6.86 18.52 13.97
N GLU A 196 -8.07 18.87 13.52
CA GLU A 196 -9.32 18.46 14.17
C GLU A 196 -9.62 16.96 13.99
N GLU A 197 -9.05 16.31 12.99
CA GLU A 197 -9.25 14.88 12.72
C GLU A 197 -8.27 14.01 13.50
N GLY A 198 -7.02 14.45 13.66
CA GLY A 198 -6.00 13.71 14.40
C GLY A 198 -4.58 14.18 14.14
N THR A 199 -3.61 13.31 14.43
CA THR A 199 -2.19 13.61 14.20
C THR A 199 -1.72 13.00 12.90
N TRP A 200 -1.07 13.81 12.07
CA TRP A 200 -0.43 13.39 10.83
C TRP A 200 1.08 13.38 11.00
N TYR A 201 1.72 12.33 10.47
CA TYR A 201 3.17 12.15 10.45
C TYR A 201 3.64 12.16 9.00
N THR A 202 4.56 13.05 8.65
CA THR A 202 5.11 13.18 7.30
C THR A 202 6.59 12.90 7.32
N VAL A 203 7.05 12.04 6.41
CA VAL A 203 8.46 11.72 6.24
C VAL A 203 9.08 12.72 5.26
N VAL A 204 10.20 13.33 5.67
CA VAL A 204 10.94 14.33 4.91
C VAL A 204 12.45 14.05 4.98
N PRO A 205 13.27 14.53 4.03
CA PRO A 205 14.72 14.45 4.15
C PRO A 205 15.24 15.10 5.45
N GLU A 206 16.30 14.53 6.01
CA GLU A 206 17.13 15.20 7.01
C GLU A 206 17.87 16.37 6.37
N GLU A 207 18.07 17.45 7.13
CA GLU A 207 18.82 18.64 6.69
C GLU A 207 20.31 18.49 6.95
#